data_AF-A0A8T4G6M8-F1
#
_entry.id   AF-A0A8T4G6M8-F1
#
_cell.length_a   1.000
_cell.length_b   1.000
_cell.length_c   1.000
_cell.angle_alpha   90.00
_cell.angle_beta   90.00
_cell.angle_gamma   90.00
#
_symmetry.space_group_name_H-M   'P 1'
#
loop_
_entity.id
_entity.type
_entity.pdbx_description
1 polymer ?
#
loop_
_entity_poly.entity_id
_entity_poly.type
_entity_poly.pdbx_seq_one_letter_code
_entity_poly.pdbx_strand_id
1 'polypeptide(L)' 'MPWWMPGWGGRGWRWWYRATGLPGWMRWGWWGYDYPPYPPAIRPEDELEMLEAMKEDLEAELEDIKKRIEELKRELGK' A
#
# COMPACT_ATOMS: atom_id res chain seq x y z
N MET A 1 47.37 -8.25 -18.19
CA MET A 1 47.04 -7.99 -19.61
C MET A 1 47.27 -9.28 -20.37
N PRO A 2 46.31 -9.80 -21.17
CA PRO A 2 44.86 -9.46 -21.22
C PRO A 2 44.17 -9.89 -19.89
N TRP A 3 42.87 -10.19 -19.72
CA TRP A 3 41.58 -9.84 -20.36
C TRP A 3 41.23 -10.18 -21.83
N TRP A 4 40.59 -11.34 -22.06
CA TRP A 4 39.87 -11.72 -23.29
C TRP A 4 38.38 -12.03 -23.05
N MET A 5 37.68 -11.20 -22.28
CA MET A 5 36.21 -11.16 -22.35
C MET A 5 35.76 -9.71 -22.50
N PRO A 6 35.53 -9.25 -23.74
CA PRO A 6 34.76 -8.06 -23.99
C PRO A 6 33.33 -8.31 -23.52
N GLY A 7 33.06 -7.95 -22.26
CA GLY A 7 31.70 -7.82 -21.73
C GLY A 7 31.00 -6.67 -22.43
N TRP A 8 30.64 -6.86 -23.70
CA TRP A 8 29.86 -5.90 -24.46
C TRP A 8 28.39 -6.22 -24.26
N GLY A 9 27.81 -5.53 -23.29
CA GLY A 9 26.37 -5.53 -23.06
C GLY A 9 25.65 -5.05 -24.32
N GLY A 10 25.16 -6.02 -25.10
CA GLY A 10 24.30 -5.81 -26.26
C GLY A 10 22.91 -5.32 -25.88
N ARG A 11 22.80 -4.24 -25.10
CA ARG A 11 21.62 -3.36 -25.03
C ARG A 11 21.50 -2.63 -26.36
N GLY A 12 21.24 -3.40 -27.41
CA GLY A 12 21.24 -2.93 -28.78
C GLY A 12 20.16 -1.86 -28.94
N TRP A 13 20.56 -0.74 -29.55
CA TRP A 13 19.65 0.27 -30.08
C TRP A 13 18.86 -0.30 -31.27
N ARG A 14 17.99 -1.28 -30.98
CA ARG A 14 17.02 -1.79 -31.93
C ARG A 14 16.06 -0.64 -32.23
N TRP A 15 15.96 -0.25 -33.50
CA TRP A 15 15.10 0.81 -34.03
C TRP A 15 13.59 0.45 -34.00
N TRP A 16 13.15 -0.18 -32.90
CA TRP A 16 11.78 -0.61 -32.62
C TRP A 16 10.73 0.48 -32.82
N TYR A 17 11.07 1.75 -32.55
CA TYR A 17 10.20 2.89 -32.83
C TYR A 17 9.91 3.05 -34.33
N ARG A 18 10.92 2.93 -35.21
CA ARG A 18 10.72 2.97 -36.67
C ARG A 18 9.97 1.74 -37.18
N ALA A 19 10.19 0.58 -36.55
CA ALA A 19 9.59 -0.68 -36.98
C ALA A 19 8.10 -0.82 -36.62
N THR A 20 7.62 -0.19 -35.53
CA THR A 20 6.22 -0.37 -35.09
C THR A 20 5.53 0.92 -34.63
N GLY A 21 6.13 2.11 -34.84
CA GLY A 21 5.59 3.41 -34.42
C GLY A 21 5.53 3.67 -32.91
N LEU A 22 5.78 2.66 -32.07
CA LEU A 22 5.55 2.71 -30.62
C LEU A 22 6.86 2.94 -29.83
N PRO A 23 6.90 3.92 -28.91
CA PRO A 23 8.01 4.07 -27.97
C PRO A 23 8.20 2.83 -27.09
N GLY A 24 9.41 2.64 -26.55
CA GLY A 24 9.74 1.47 -25.72
C GLY A 24 8.84 1.31 -24.49
N TRP A 25 8.45 2.43 -23.86
CA TRP A 25 7.56 2.45 -22.69
C TRP A 25 6.12 1.99 -23.00
N MET A 26 5.63 2.26 -24.22
CA MET A 26 4.27 1.92 -24.63
C MET A 26 4.17 0.47 -25.12
N ARG A 27 5.29 -0.12 -25.57
CA ARG A 27 5.39 -1.52 -26.02
C ARG A 27 5.36 -2.53 -24.87
N TRP A 28 5.91 -2.15 -23.72
CA TRP A 28 5.72 -2.83 -22.44
C TRP A 28 4.60 -2.17 -21.63
N GLY A 29 3.66 -1.53 -22.33
CA GLY A 29 2.67 -0.62 -21.77
C GLY A 29 1.92 -1.27 -20.62
N TRP A 30 2.08 -0.66 -19.44
CA TRP A 30 1.43 -1.05 -18.18
C TRP A 30 1.23 -2.56 -18.05
N TRP A 31 2.33 -3.33 -18.03
CA TRP A 31 2.28 -4.77 -17.75
C TRP A 31 1.42 -4.98 -16.52
N GLY A 32 0.27 -5.62 -16.72
CA GLY A 32 -0.92 -5.34 -15.94
C GLY A 32 -0.66 -5.40 -14.45
N TYR A 33 -0.57 -4.22 -13.82
CA TYR A 33 -1.18 -4.10 -12.51
C TYR A 33 -2.67 -4.23 -12.78
N ASP A 34 -3.13 -5.48 -12.69
CA ASP A 34 -4.53 -5.87 -12.66
C ASP A 34 -5.10 -5.27 -11.38
N TYR A 35 -5.34 -3.96 -11.45
CA TYR A 35 -5.89 -3.19 -10.36
C TYR A 35 -7.32 -3.71 -10.25
N PRO A 36 -7.64 -4.45 -9.16
CA PRO A 36 -8.93 -5.11 -9.08
C PRO A 36 -10.02 -4.06 -9.28
N PRO A 37 -11.09 -4.36 -10.04
CA PRO A 37 -12.20 -3.44 -10.20
C PRO A 37 -12.63 -2.99 -8.80
N TYR A 38 -12.80 -1.67 -8.65
CA TYR A 38 -13.01 -0.99 -7.36
C TYR A 38 -13.96 -1.82 -6.48
N PRO A 39 -13.59 -2.16 -5.24
CA PRO A 39 -14.38 -3.06 -4.40
C PRO A 39 -15.82 -2.52 -4.30
N PRO A 40 -16.83 -3.41 -4.23
CA PRO A 40 -18.22 -2.98 -4.13
C PRO A 40 -18.36 -2.01 -2.95
N ALA A 41 -19.08 -0.91 -3.17
CA ALA A 41 -19.35 0.03 -2.11
C ALA A 41 -20.02 -0.69 -0.94
N ILE A 42 -19.50 -0.48 0.27
CA ILE A 42 -20.08 -1.02 1.51
C ILE A 42 -21.51 -0.51 1.62
N ARG A 43 -22.44 -1.35 2.07
CA ARG A 43 -23.82 -0.90 2.26
C ARG A 43 -23.90 -0.02 3.50
N PRO A 44 -24.80 0.99 3.54
CA PRO A 44 -24.97 1.82 4.72
C PRO A 44 -25.32 1.03 5.99
N GLU A 45 -25.99 -0.13 5.85
CA GLU A 45 -26.28 -1.03 6.97
C GLU A 45 -25.00 -1.70 7.51
N ASP A 46 -24.17 -2.24 6.62
CA ASP A 46 -22.91 -2.91 6.98
C ASP A 46 -21.88 -1.92 7.56
N GLU A 47 -21.86 -0.68 7.03
CA GLU A 47 -21.02 0.41 7.55
C GLU A 47 -21.46 0.84 8.95
N LEU A 48 -22.77 0.91 9.22
CA LEU A 48 -23.29 1.23 10.56
C LEU A 48 -22.88 0.18 11.59
N GLU A 49 -23.06 -1.11 11.29
CA GLU A 49 -22.66 -2.20 12.19
C GLU A 49 -21.15 -2.18 12.49
N MET A 50 -20.31 -1.94 11.47
CA MET A 50 -18.87 -1.78 11.66
C MET A 50 -18.51 -0.55 12.53
N LEU A 51 -19.21 0.56 12.38
CA LEU A 51 -18.97 1.78 13.17
C LEU A 51 -19.45 1.64 14.61
N GLU A 52 -20.56 0.92 14.86
CA GLU A 52 -21.02 0.60 16.20
C GLU A 52 -20.03 -0.33 16.93
N ALA A 53 -19.54 -1.38 16.26
CA ALA A 53 -18.50 -2.25 16.83
C ALA A 53 -17.20 -1.49 17.15
N MET A 54 -16.70 -0.65 16.23
CA MET A 54 -15.53 0.21 16.50
C MET A 54 -15.76 1.18 17.67
N LYS A 55 -16.98 1.67 17.84
CA LYS A 55 -17.34 2.56 18.96
C LYS A 55 -17.22 1.81 20.29
N GLU A 56 -17.75 0.59 20.38
CA GLU A 56 -17.69 -0.22 21.61
C GLU A 56 -16.24 -0.54 22.00
N ASP A 57 -15.40 -0.97 21.04
CA ASP A 57 -13.97 -1.22 21.26
C ASP A 57 -13.24 0.04 21.78
N LEU A 58 -13.48 1.20 21.14
CA LEU A 58 -12.87 2.48 21.56
C LEU A 58 -13.38 2.97 22.91
N GLU A 59 -14.64 2.71 23.26
CA GLU A 59 -15.17 3.03 24.60
C GLU A 59 -14.49 2.17 25.68
N ALA A 60 -14.25 0.87 25.41
CA ALA A 60 -13.51 -0.02 26.30
C ALA A 60 -12.03 0.42 26.47
N GLU A 61 -11.33 0.73 25.37
CA GLU A 61 -9.96 1.29 25.43
C GLU A 61 -9.91 2.59 26.26
N LEU A 62 -10.88 3.48 26.08
CA LEU A 62 -10.98 4.72 26.86
C LEU A 62 -11.22 4.48 28.35
N GLU A 63 -11.96 3.44 28.73
CA GLU A 63 -12.12 3.06 30.14
C GLU A 63 -10.80 2.57 30.76
N ASP A 64 -10.06 1.72 30.06
CA ASP A 64 -8.79 1.20 30.57
C ASP A 64 -7.71 2.29 30.64
N ILE A 65 -7.69 3.22 29.69
CA ILE A 65 -6.85 4.43 29.77
C ILE A 65 -7.24 5.28 31.00
N LYS A 66 -8.53 5.48 31.29
CA LYS A 66 -8.99 6.22 32.49
C LYS A 66 -8.53 5.51 33.78
N LYS A 67 -8.74 4.19 33.89
CA LYS A 67 -8.29 3.38 35.04
C LYS A 67 -6.77 3.56 35.26
N ARG A 68 -5.97 3.48 34.19
CA ARG A 68 -4.52 3.65 34.27
C ARG A 68 -4.11 5.06 34.67
N ILE A 69 -4.82 6.09 34.21
CA ILE A 69 -4.61 7.48 34.65
C ILE A 69 -4.93 7.63 36.16
N GLU A 70 -5.98 6.99 36.67
CA GLU A 70 -6.35 7.03 38.09
C GLU A 70 -5.36 6.28 38.98
N GLU A 71 -4.77 5.17 38.51
CA GLU A 71 -3.64 4.51 39.17
C GLU A 71 -2.43 5.44 39.26
N LEU A 72 -1.99 6.01 38.12
CA LEU A 72 -0.84 6.91 38.07
C LEU A 72 -1.05 8.19 38.89
N LYS A 73 -2.27 8.72 38.97
CA LYS A 73 -2.62 9.83 39.87
C LYS A 73 -2.41 9.47 41.35
N ARG A 74 -2.91 8.30 41.77
CA ARG A 74 -2.71 7.77 43.13
C ARG A 74 -1.23 7.54 43.45
N GLU A 75 -0.46 6.95 42.53
CA GLU A 75 0.99 6.76 42.67
C GLU A 75 1.75 8.09 42.79
N LEU A 76 1.34 9.12 42.03
CA LEU A 76 1.96 10.45 42.02
C LEU A 76 1.44 11.40 43.13
N GLY A 77 0.50 10.95 43.96
CA GLY A 77 -0.10 11.78 45.02
C GLY A 77 -0.89 12.99 44.50
N LYS A 78 -1.59 12.85 43.36
CA LYS A 78 -2.40 13.88 42.70
C LYS A 78 -3.89 13.54 42.67
#